data_AF-A0A1S3L5N1-F1
#
_entry.id   AF-A0A1S3L5N1-F1
#
_cell.length_a   1.000
_cell.length_b   1.000
_cell.length_c   1.000
_cell.angle_alpha   90.00
_cell.angle_beta   90.00
_cell.angle_gamma   90.00
#
_symmetry.space_group_name_H-M   'P 1'
#
loop_
_entity.id
_entity.type
_entity.pdbx_description
1 polymer ?
#
loop_
_entity_poly.entity_id
_entity_poly.type
_entity_poly.pdbx_seq_one_letter_code
_entity_poly.pdbx_strand_id
1 'polypeptide(L)'
;MELTTHLINDTMNLYKWALTIADKRVEKWPLMDNPLPTLAISSSYLLFLWLGPKYMQNREPFQLQKTLIVYNFSMVIFNFFICKELFLAARAAGYSYICQSVDYSDDPNEVRVSSPRNDPGPGFK
;
A
#
# COMPACT_ATOMS: atom_id res chain seq x y z
N MET A 1 29.49 15.86 -13.44
CA MET A 1 29.20 14.50 -13.94
C MET A 1 29.54 13.45 -12.89
N GLU A 2 30.64 13.60 -12.15
CA GLU A 2 31.02 12.70 -11.03
C GLU A 2 30.02 12.67 -9.86
N LEU A 3 29.43 13.80 -9.49
CA LEU A 3 28.44 13.84 -8.41
C LEU A 3 27.16 13.06 -8.77
N THR A 4 26.71 13.20 -10.01
CA THR A 4 25.51 12.51 -10.50
C THR A 4 25.73 11.00 -10.59
N THR A 5 26.91 10.56 -11.03
CA THR A 5 27.22 9.12 -11.11
C THR A 5 27.37 8.50 -9.71
N HIS A 6 27.95 9.22 -8.75
CA HIS A 6 28.00 8.78 -7.36
C HIS A 6 26.60 8.60 -6.76
N LEU A 7 25.74 9.62 -6.88
CA LEU A 7 24.37 9.55 -6.37
C LEU A 7 23.56 8.41 -7.02
N ILE A 8 23.73 8.20 -8.32
CA ILE A 8 23.08 7.09 -9.03
C ILE A 8 23.57 5.75 -8.51
N ASN A 9 24.89 5.57 -8.36
CA ASN A 9 25.45 4.33 -7.85
C ASN A 9 25.01 4.05 -6.41
N ASP A 10 25.01 5.05 -5.54
CA ASP A 10 24.57 4.91 -4.15
C ASP A 10 23.09 4.52 -4.06
N THR A 11 22.25 5.16 -4.88
CA THR A 11 20.82 4.83 -4.96
C THR A 11 20.60 3.40 -5.48
N MET A 12 21.35 3.00 -6.50
CA MET A 12 21.27 1.64 -7.06
C MET A 12 21.77 0.59 -6.07
N ASN A 13 22.81 0.90 -5.28
CA ASN A 13 23.32 0.01 -4.25
C ASN A 13 22.32 -0.13 -3.10
N LEU A 14 21.70 0.97 -2.67
CA LEU A 14 20.63 0.94 -1.67
C LEU A 14 19.43 0.11 -2.15
N TYR A 15 19.01 0.30 -3.40
CA TYR A 15 17.91 -0.48 -3.99
C TYR A 15 18.23 -1.98 -4.04
N LYS A 16 19.45 -2.33 -4.49
CA LYS A 16 19.91 -3.72 -4.51
C LYS A 16 19.93 -4.33 -3.11
N TRP A 17 20.41 -3.59 -2.11
CA TRP A 17 20.39 -4.05 -0.72
C TRP A 17 18.96 -4.23 -0.20
N ALA A 18 18.04 -3.29 -0.46
CA ALA A 18 16.65 -3.41 -0.05
C ALA A 18 15.97 -4.65 -0.65
N LEU A 19 16.27 -4.99 -1.91
CA LEU A 19 15.77 -6.21 -2.55
C LEU A 19 16.30 -7.49 -1.90
N THR A 20 17.49 -7.49 -1.29
CA THR A 20 18.01 -8.68 -0.59
C THR A 20 17.25 -9.02 0.69
N ILE A 21 16.59 -8.05 1.30
CA ILE A 21 15.79 -8.22 2.52
C ILE A 21 14.28 -8.20 2.28
N ALA A 22 13.86 -8.10 1.01
CA ALA A 22 12.45 -8.00 0.63
C ALA A 22 11.73 -9.34 0.79
N ASP A 23 10.46 -9.28 1.22
CA ASP A 23 9.59 -10.45 1.31
C ASP A 23 9.14 -10.88 -0.10
N LYS A 24 9.46 -12.13 -0.48
CA LYS A 24 9.12 -12.69 -1.79
C LYS A 24 7.61 -12.95 -1.96
N ARG A 25 6.85 -13.07 -0.88
CA ARG A 25 5.40 -13.36 -0.92
C ARG A 25 4.60 -12.20 -1.52
N VAL A 26 5.11 -10.99 -1.40
CA VAL A 26 4.44 -9.76 -1.87
C VAL A 26 4.99 -9.24 -3.20
N GLU A 27 5.99 -9.91 -3.79
CA GLU A 27 6.69 -9.44 -4.99
C GLU A 27 5.70 -9.12 -6.12
N LYS A 28 4.78 -10.04 -6.40
CA LYS A 28 3.78 -9.93 -7.48
C LYS A 28 2.57 -9.08 -7.13
N TRP A 29 2.56 -8.39 -5.99
CA TRP A 29 1.44 -7.55 -5.63
C TRP A 29 1.44 -6.28 -6.47
N PRO A 30 0.26 -5.74 -6.81
CA PRO A 30 0.19 -4.49 -7.55
C PRO A 30 0.97 -3.39 -6.81
N LEU A 31 1.82 -2.67 -7.55
CA LEU A 31 2.73 -1.63 -7.08
C LEU A 31 3.97 -2.10 -6.27
N MET A 32 4.19 -3.41 -6.11
CA MET A 32 5.35 -3.96 -5.38
C MET A 32 6.48 -4.45 -6.30
N ASP A 33 6.21 -4.74 -7.58
CA ASP A 33 7.23 -5.22 -8.54
C ASP A 33 8.39 -4.22 -8.76
N ASN A 34 8.10 -2.92 -8.78
CA ASN A 34 9.08 -1.88 -9.07
C ASN A 34 8.68 -0.56 -8.36
N PRO A 35 9.64 0.22 -7.82
CA PRO A 35 9.37 1.55 -7.27
C PRO A 35 8.84 2.58 -8.29
N LEU A 36 9.11 2.39 -9.59
CA LEU A 36 8.75 3.34 -10.65
C LEU A 36 7.24 3.64 -10.73
N PRO A 37 6.33 2.65 -10.75
CA PRO A 37 4.88 2.88 -10.68
C PRO A 37 4.45 3.81 -9.53
N THR A 38 4.95 3.57 -8.32
CA THR A 38 4.60 4.35 -7.12
C THR A 38 5.12 5.78 -7.22
N LEU A 39 6.34 5.95 -7.74
CA LEU A 39 6.91 7.27 -8.00
C LEU A 39 6.12 8.02 -9.07
N ALA A 40 5.73 7.35 -10.16
CA ALA A 40 4.95 7.96 -11.22
C ALA A 40 3.59 8.47 -10.72
N ILE A 41 2.88 7.67 -9.92
CA ILE A 41 1.60 8.08 -9.32
C ILE A 41 1.82 9.27 -8.39
N SER A 42 2.82 9.22 -7.51
CA SER A 42 3.12 10.28 -6.56
C SER A 42 3.50 11.59 -7.26
N SER A 43 4.37 11.54 -8.26
CA SER A 43 4.74 12.69 -9.08
C SER A 43 3.55 13.25 -9.83
N SER A 44 2.71 12.39 -10.41
CA SER A 44 1.49 12.85 -11.10
C SER A 44 0.54 13.59 -10.15
N TYR A 45 0.35 13.09 -8.94
CA TYR A 45 -0.48 13.73 -7.91
C TYR A 45 0.05 15.12 -7.55
N LEU A 46 1.37 15.26 -7.34
CA LEU A 46 1.98 16.56 -7.05
C LEU A 46 1.85 17.53 -8.24
N LEU A 47 2.00 17.04 -9.47
CA LEU A 47 1.76 17.85 -10.67
C LEU A 47 0.30 18.32 -10.74
N PHE A 48 -0.67 17.46 -10.45
CA PHE A 48 -2.08 17.84 -10.37
C PHE A 48 -2.35 18.88 -9.27
N LEU A 49 -1.72 18.76 -8.10
CA LEU A 49 -1.84 19.76 -7.05
C LEU A 49 -1.24 21.11 -7.42
N TRP A 50 -0.17 21.13 -8.21
CA TRP A 50 0.46 22.37 -8.66
C TRP A 50 -0.33 23.04 -9.80
N LEU A 51 -0.82 22.23 -10.76
CA LEU A 51 -1.61 22.72 -11.90
C LEU A 51 -3.06 23.05 -11.53
N GLY A 52 -3.62 22.34 -10.55
CA GLY A 52 -5.02 22.43 -10.14
C GLY A 52 -5.46 23.85 -9.78
N PRO A 53 -4.79 24.55 -8.85
CA PRO A 53 -5.13 25.92 -8.48
C PRO A 53 -5.04 26.88 -9.67
N LYS A 54 -4.00 26.76 -10.51
CA LYS A 54 -3.83 27.60 -11.70
C LYS A 54 -4.97 27.40 -12.71
N TYR A 55 -5.46 26.17 -12.83
CA TYR A 55 -6.61 25.85 -13.68
C TYR A 55 -7.95 26.31 -13.08
N MET A 56 -8.09 26.29 -11.76
CA MET A 56 -9.32 26.66 -11.05
C MET A 56 -9.46 28.17 -10.77
N GLN A 57 -8.42 28.98 -10.96
CA GLN A 57 -8.43 30.42 -10.69
C GLN A 57 -9.57 31.20 -11.38
N ASN A 58 -9.96 30.79 -12.60
CA ASN A 58 -10.98 31.48 -13.39
C ASN A 58 -12.32 30.71 -13.45
N ARG A 59 -12.56 29.79 -12.50
CA ARG A 59 -13.74 28.94 -12.50
C ARG A 59 -14.37 28.90 -11.11
N GLU A 60 -15.70 28.80 -11.08
CA GLU A 60 -16.44 28.61 -9.83
C GLU A 60 -16.13 27.23 -9.22
N PRO A 61 -16.17 27.11 -7.88
CA PRO A 61 -15.89 25.85 -7.19
C PRO A 61 -16.94 24.78 -7.54
N PHE A 62 -16.48 23.56 -7.78
CA PHE A 62 -17.36 22.43 -8.06
C PHE A 62 -18.17 22.05 -6.82
N GLN A 63 -19.49 21.90 -6.97
CA GLN A 63 -20.36 21.37 -5.92
C GLN A 63 -20.27 19.83 -5.86
N LEU A 64 -19.28 19.33 -5.13
CA LEU A 64 -19.00 17.89 -5.01
C LEU A 64 -19.55 17.26 -3.71
N GLN A 65 -20.51 17.92 -3.04
CA GLN A 65 -20.98 17.52 -1.71
C GLN A 65 -21.48 16.06 -1.66
N LYS A 66 -22.32 15.65 -2.62
CA LYS A 66 -22.84 14.27 -2.68
C LYS A 66 -21.71 13.26 -2.92
N THR A 67 -20.79 13.57 -3.84
CA THR A 67 -19.62 12.73 -4.13
C THR A 67 -18.74 12.58 -2.90
N LEU A 68 -18.50 13.66 -2.16
CA LEU A 68 -17.68 13.64 -0.95
C LEU A 68 -18.33 12.83 0.18
N ILE A 69 -19.66 12.91 0.32
CA ILE A 69 -20.41 12.07 1.27
C ILE A 69 -20.23 10.59 0.92
N VAL A 70 -20.45 10.21 -0.34
CA VAL A 70 -20.28 8.82 -0.81
C VAL A 70 -18.85 8.34 -0.61
N TYR A 71 -17.86 9.18 -0.94
CA TYR A 71 -16.45 8.88 -0.75
C TYR A 71 -16.13 8.59 0.72
N ASN A 72 -16.51 9.48 1.64
CA ASN A 72 -16.25 9.29 3.07
C ASN A 72 -16.95 8.05 3.61
N PHE A 73 -18.19 7.78 3.19
CA PHE A 73 -18.91 6.57 3.58
C PHE A 73 -18.21 5.30 3.09
N SER A 74 -17.75 5.31 1.84
CA SER A 74 -16.99 4.19 1.26
C SER A 74 -15.67 3.95 2.02
N MET A 75 -14.99 5.01 2.45
CA MET A 75 -13.77 4.92 3.26
C MET A 75 -14.04 4.29 4.63
N VAL A 76 -15.14 4.66 5.29
CA VAL A 76 -15.51 4.04 6.58
C VAL A 76 -15.78 2.55 6.42
N ILE A 77 -16.52 2.15 5.39
CA ILE A 77 -16.80 0.73 5.11
C ILE A 77 -15.50 -0.03 4.82
N PHE A 78 -14.63 0.54 3.99
CA PHE A 78 -13.35 -0.10 3.62
C PHE A 78 -12.41 -0.24 4.82
N ASN A 79 -12.30 0.80 5.66
CA ASN A 79 -11.52 0.73 6.89
C ASN A 79 -12.09 -0.31 7.86
N PHE A 80 -13.41 -0.35 8.03
CA PHE A 80 -14.06 -1.36 8.87
C PHE A 80 -13.78 -2.78 8.36
N PHE A 81 -13.83 -3.00 7.06
CA PHE A 81 -13.50 -4.28 6.44
C PHE A 81 -12.05 -4.72 6.73
N ILE A 82 -11.08 -3.83 6.52
CA ILE A 82 -9.66 -4.11 6.79
C ILE A 82 -9.46 -4.41 8.28
N CYS A 83 -10.03 -3.60 9.18
CA CYS A 83 -9.91 -3.82 10.62
C CYS A 83 -10.51 -5.16 11.04
N LYS A 84 -11.67 -5.54 10.49
CA LYS A 84 -12.32 -6.83 10.76
C LYS A 84 -11.43 -8.00 10.33
N GLU A 85 -10.94 -8.00 9.09
CA GLU A 85 -10.11 -9.10 8.60
C GLU A 85 -8.79 -9.20 9.36
N LEU A 86 -8.14 -8.07 9.62
CA LEU A 86 -6.90 -8.06 10.41
C LEU A 86 -7.13 -8.59 11.84
N PHE A 87 -8.23 -8.21 12.48
CA PHE A 87 -8.56 -8.72 13.81
C PHE A 87 -8.81 -10.23 13.82
N LEU A 88 -9.56 -10.75 12.84
CA LEU A 88 -9.82 -12.19 12.72
C LEU A 88 -8.54 -12.97 12.40
N ALA A 89 -7.72 -12.47 11.47
CA ALA A 89 -6.45 -13.09 11.10
C ALA A 89 -5.46 -13.12 12.27
N ALA A 90 -5.28 -11.99 12.97
CA ALA A 90 -4.41 -11.91 14.14
C ALA A 90 -4.90 -12.81 15.29
N ARG A 91 -6.22 -12.93 15.47
CA ARG A 91 -6.81 -13.83 16.49
C ARG A 91 -6.60 -15.30 16.12
N ALA A 92 -6.75 -15.66 14.84
CA ALA A 92 -6.53 -17.01 14.35
C ALA A 92 -5.05 -17.44 14.46
N ALA A 93 -4.13 -16.52 14.18
CA ALA A 93 -2.69 -16.72 14.34
C ALA A 93 -2.20 -16.67 15.81
N GLY A 94 -3.08 -16.33 16.76
CA GLY A 94 -2.73 -16.31 18.19
C GLY A 94 -1.74 -15.21 18.59
N TYR A 95 -1.74 -14.08 17.87
CA TYR A 95 -0.77 -13.01 18.09
C TYR A 95 -0.89 -12.33 19.45
N SER A 96 0.27 -11.91 19.98
CA SER A 96 0.34 -10.98 21.10
C SER A 96 -0.01 -9.57 20.65
N TYR A 97 -0.87 -8.86 21.39
CA TYR A 97 -1.26 -7.47 21.08
C TYR A 97 -0.17 -6.43 21.34
N ILE A 98 0.98 -6.84 21.90
CA ILE A 98 2.06 -5.92 22.29
C ILE A 98 3.20 -5.99 21.27
N CYS A 99 3.83 -7.16 21.15
CA CYS A 99 4.97 -7.38 20.27
C CYS A 99 4.82 -8.74 19.63
N GLN A 100 4.71 -8.74 18.30
CA GLN A 100 4.70 -9.93 17.46
C GLN A 100 5.76 -9.73 16.37
N SER A 101 6.70 -10.66 16.26
CA SER A 101 7.65 -10.67 15.15
C SER A 101 6.95 -11.04 13.85
N VAL A 102 7.40 -10.48 12.73
CA VAL A 102 6.91 -10.87 11.40
C VAL A 102 7.37 -12.29 11.11
N ASP A 103 6.41 -13.19 10.90
CA ASP A 103 6.68 -14.52 10.37
C ASP A 103 6.63 -14.50 8.83
N TYR A 104 7.73 -14.94 8.22
CA TYR A 104 7.87 -15.03 6.76
C TYR A 104 7.48 -16.41 6.22
N SER A 105 6.96 -17.30 7.07
CA SER A 105 6.45 -18.61 6.67
C SER A 105 5.21 -18.51 5.78
N ASP A 106 4.98 -19.53 4.95
CA ASP A 106 3.79 -19.65 4.09
C ASP A 106 2.59 -20.30 4.82
N ASP A 107 2.52 -20.18 6.15
CA ASP A 107 1.37 -20.66 6.93
C ASP A 107 0.10 -19.89 6.53
N PRO A 108 -1.04 -20.56 6.32
CA PRO A 108 -2.26 -19.89 5.87
C PRO A 108 -2.73 -18.77 6.79
N ASN A 109 -2.50 -18.85 8.09
CA ASN A 109 -2.90 -17.80 9.03
C ASN A 109 -1.99 -16.57 8.92
N GLU A 110 -0.69 -16.77 8.71
CA GLU A 110 0.31 -15.71 8.53
C GLU A 110 0.14 -15.01 7.16
N VAL A 111 -0.12 -15.80 6.11
CA VAL A 111 -0.39 -15.28 4.76
C VAL A 111 -1.71 -14.50 4.74
N ARG A 112 -2.72 -14.90 5.50
CA ARG A 112 -3.99 -14.17 5.62
C ARG A 112 -3.82 -12.79 6.26
N VAL A 113 -2.92 -12.64 7.25
CA VAL A 113 -2.60 -11.33 7.86
C VAL A 113 -2.00 -10.39 6.80
N SER A 114 -1.11 -10.90 5.95
CA SER A 114 -0.50 -10.10 4.88
C SER A 114 -1.47 -9.83 3.73
N SER A 115 -2.30 -10.80 3.35
CA SER A 115 -3.22 -10.71 2.21
C SER A 115 -4.65 -11.14 2.56
N PRO A 116 -5.46 -10.23 3.14
CA PRO A 116 -6.85 -10.54 3.54
C PRO A 116 -7.77 -10.99 2.40
N ARG A 117 -7.37 -10.75 1.14
CA ARG A 117 -8.15 -11.10 -0.06
C ARG A 117 -7.81 -12.46 -0.67
N ASN A 118 -6.69 -13.06 -0.30
CA ASN A 118 -6.19 -14.30 -0.91
C ASN A 118 -6.44 -15.53 -0.02
N ASP A 119 -7.42 -15.49 0.88
CA ASP A 119 -7.82 -16.65 1.65
C ASP A 119 -8.49 -17.66 0.70
N PRO A 120 -7.91 -18.85 0.41
CA PRO A 120 -8.76 -19.99 0.15
C PRO A 120 -9.42 -20.25 1.50
N GLY A 121 -10.65 -19.76 1.67
CA GLY A 121 -11.40 -19.97 2.91
C GLY A 121 -11.33 -21.42 3.37
N PRO A 122 -11.51 -21.71 4.67
CA PRO A 122 -11.31 -23.04 5.21
C PRO A 122 -12.12 -24.02 4.35
N GLY A 123 -11.40 -24.87 3.62
CA GLY A 123 -12.00 -26.02 2.99
C GLY A 123 -12.68 -26.78 4.12
N PHE A 124 -14.01 -26.84 4.08
CA PHE A 124 -14.78 -27.78 4.87
C PHE A 124 -14.12 -29.15 4.72
N LYS A 125 -13.48 -29.62 5.78
CA LYS A 125 -13.43 -31.04 6.13
C LYS A 125 -14.23 -31.20 7.41
#